data_AF-A0A0A8YQE6-F1
#
_entry.id   AF-A0A0A8YQE6-F1
#
_cell.length_a   1.000
_cell.length_b   1.000
_cell.length_c   1.000
_cell.angle_alpha   90.00
_cell.angle_beta   90.00
_cell.angle_gamma   90.00
#
_symmetry.space_group_name_H-M   'P 1'
#
loop_
_entity.id
_entity.type
_entity.pdbx_description
1 polymer ?
#
loop_
_entity_poly.entity_id
_entity_poly.type
_entity_poly.pdbx_seq_one_letter_code
_entity_poly.pdbx_strand_id
1 'polypeptide(L)' 'MEGFREAVQFCNFSDLGYTGLPYTLDNRQDHATNIKVRLDRALADEK' A
#
# COMPACT_ATOMS: atom_id res chain seq x y z
N MET A 1 10.74 -1.54 -0.56
CA MET A 1 9.55 -2.43 -0.70
C MET A 1 9.86 -3.88 -0.38
N GLU A 2 11.11 -4.32 -0.44
CA GLU A 2 11.51 -5.70 -0.11
C GLU A 2 11.16 -6.11 1.33
N GLY A 3 11.63 -5.38 2.34
CA GLY A 3 11.30 -5.70 3.74
C GLY A 3 9.79 -5.69 4.08
N PHE A 4 8.99 -4.88 3.39
CA PHE A 4 7.52 -4.95 3.51
C PHE A 4 6.98 -6.27 2.95
N ARG A 5 7.45 -6.69 1.76
CA ARG A 5 7.06 -7.97 1.15
C ARG A 5 7.49 -9.16 2.01
N GLU A 6 8.70 -9.12 2.56
CA GLU A 6 9.21 -10.14 3.47
C GLU A 6 8.33 -10.26 4.72
N ALA A 7 7.94 -9.15 5.34
CA ALA A 7 7.06 -9.17 6.51
C ALA A 7 5.67 -9.74 6.18
N VAL A 8 5.08 -9.33 5.05
CA VAL A 8 3.79 -9.85 4.57
C VAL A 8 3.86 -11.36 4.33
N GLN A 9 4.93 -11.83 3.68
CA GLN A 9 5.16 -13.25 3.41
C GLN A 9 5.43 -14.04 4.69
N PHE A 10 6.25 -13.51 5.60
CA PHE A 10 6.58 -14.14 6.88
C PHE A 10 5.33 -14.37 7.74
N CYS A 11 4.41 -13.41 7.73
CA CYS A 11 3.12 -13.50 8.43
C CYS A 11 2.05 -14.31 7.67
N ASN A 12 2.38 -14.86 6.50
CA ASN A 12 1.46 -15.59 5.62
C ASN A 12 0.19 -14.81 5.24
N PHE A 13 0.36 -13.51 4.96
CA PHE A 13 -0.72 -12.66 4.49
C PHE A 13 -0.71 -12.52 2.97
N SER A 14 -1.90 -12.37 2.39
CA SER A 14 -2.12 -11.97 1.00
C SER A 14 -2.60 -10.52 0.92
N ASP A 15 -2.11 -9.77 -0.07
CA ASP A 15 -2.61 -8.43 -0.38
C ASP A 15 -3.96 -8.57 -1.08
N LEU A 16 -4.99 -7.96 -0.51
CA LEU A 16 -6.36 -8.00 -1.04
C LEU A 16 -6.55 -7.06 -2.25
N GLY A 17 -5.54 -6.27 -2.58
CA GLY A 17 -5.62 -5.24 -3.60
C GLY A 17 -6.36 -3.99 -3.10
N TYR A 18 -6.97 -3.27 -4.03
CA TYR A 18 -7.68 -2.04 -3.74
C TYR A 18 -8.78 -1.77 -4.76
N THR A 19 -9.69 -0.87 -4.42
CA THR A 19 -10.66 -0.30 -5.35
C THR A 19 -10.77 1.20 -5.09
N GLY A 20 -11.00 2.00 -6.13
CA GLY A 20 -11.08 3.47 -6.03
C GLY A 20 -9.75 4.17 -6.33
N LEU A 21 -9.43 5.21 -5.57
CA LEU A 21 -8.27 6.06 -5.84
C LEU A 21 -6.95 5.25 -5.78
N PRO A 22 -6.02 5.47 -6.72
CA PRO A 22 -4.76 4.70 -6.81
C PRO A 22 -3.74 5.05 -5.71
N TYR A 23 -4.08 5.94 -4.78
CA TYR A 23 -3.24 6.40 -3.67
C TYR A 23 -4.04 6.43 -2.37
N THR A 24 -3.34 6.35 -1.24
CA THR A 24 -3.93 6.59 0.09
C THR A 24 -3.24 7.73 0.82
N LEU A 25 -2.02 8.08 0.40
CA LEU A 25 -1.34 9.31 0.79
C LEU A 25 -1.27 10.26 -0.41
N ASP A 26 -1.60 11.52 -0.15
CA ASP A 26 -1.34 12.67 -1.01
C ASP A 26 -0.63 13.69 -0.12
N ASN A 27 0.60 14.08 -0.46
CA ASN A 27 1.35 15.06 0.32
C ASN A 27 0.80 16.49 0.18
N ARG A 28 -0.19 16.70 -0.71
CA ARG A 28 -0.91 17.95 -0.96
C ARG A 28 -0.05 19.14 -1.35
N GLN A 29 1.13 18.89 -1.92
CA GLN A 29 1.92 19.96 -2.51
C GLN A 29 1.42 20.30 -3.92
N ASP A 30 1.93 21.40 -4.46
CA ASP A 30 1.51 21.91 -5.76
C ASP A 30 2.29 21.28 -6.92
N HIS A 31 1.60 21.05 -8.03
CA HIS A 31 2.18 20.66 -9.31
C HIS A 31 3.14 19.46 -9.22
N ALA A 32 4.38 19.63 -9.68
CA ALA A 32 5.37 18.57 -9.82
C ALA A 32 5.91 18.05 -8.48
N THR A 33 5.69 18.76 -7.37
CA THR A 33 6.09 18.30 -6.05
C THR A 33 4.97 17.54 -5.33
N ASN A 34 3.78 17.45 -5.93
CA ASN A 34 2.72 16.59 -5.45
C ASN A 34 3.13 15.13 -5.64
N ILE A 35 3.24 14.41 -4.53
CA ILE A 35 3.52 12.99 -4.49
C ILE A 35 2.28 12.28 -3.95
N LYS A 36 1.72 11.39 -4.78
CA LYS A 36 0.65 10.50 -4.39
C LYS A 36 1.15 9.07 -4.41
N VAL A 37 1.03 8.40 -3.28
CA VAL A 37 1.52 7.02 -3.11
C VAL A 37 0.49 6.19 -2.37
N ARG A 38 0.52 4.88 -2.62
CA ARG A 38 -0.24 3.91 -1.84
C ARG A 38 0.64 3.40 -0.69
N LEU A 39 0.34 3.83 0.53
CA LEU A 39 1.02 3.33 1.73
C LEU A 39 0.19 2.29 2.46
N ASP A 40 -1.13 2.47 2.49
CA ASP A 40 -2.02 1.57 3.21
C ASP A 40 -2.37 0.36 2.35
N ARG A 41 -2.36 -0.83 2.96
CA ARG A 41 -2.62 -2.12 2.31
C ARG A 41 -3.59 -2.92 3.16
N ALA A 42 -4.60 -3.47 2.50
CA ALA A 42 -5.50 -4.44 3.13
C ALA A 42 -4.90 -5.84 2.95
N LEU A 43 -4.70 -6.53 4.07
CA LEU A 43 -4.07 -7.85 4.12
C LEU A 43 -5.04 -8.83 4.79
N ALA A 44 -5.03 -10.09 4.35
CA ALA A 44 -5.77 -11.16 4.99
C ALA A 44 -4.95 -12.46 5.04
N ASP A 45 -5.26 -13.32 6.02
CA ASP A 45 -4.88 -14.73 6.03
C ASP A 45 -6.02 -15.60 5.47
N GLU A 46 -5.74 -16.86 5.19
CA GLU A 46 -6.70 -17.82 4.60
C GLU A 46 -7.69 -18.42 5.62
N LYS A 47 -7.91 -17.77 6.78
CA LYS A 47 -8.71 -18.34 7.87
C LYS A 47 -10.16 -18.67 7.49
#